data_AF-A0A2E0AL38-F1
#
_entry.id   AF-A0A2E0AL38-F1
#
_cell.length_a   1.000
_cell.length_b   1.000
_cell.length_c   1.000
_cell.angle_alpha   90.00
_cell.angle_beta   90.00
_cell.angle_gamma   90.00
#
_symmetry.space_group_name_H-M   'P 1'
#
loop_
_entity.id
_entity.type
_entity.pdbx_description
1 polymer ?
#
loop_
_entity_poly.entity_id
_entity_poly.type
_entity_poly.pdbx_seq_one_letter_code
_entity_poly.pdbx_strand_id
1 'polypeptide(L)' 'MACRQARRSLVVGLYDRQGVLRFVGSTTQACLDYAELFEIPLAPCSLQSLPEPGVIRIRSRRRLGVHSN' A
#
# COMPACT_ATOMS: atom_id res chain seq x y z
N MET A 1 5.18 22.57 -21.95
CA MET A 1 5.52 22.78 -20.51
C MET A 1 5.00 21.59 -19.72
N ALA A 2 5.84 20.57 -19.53
CA ALA A 2 5.49 19.34 -18.84
C ALA A 2 5.68 19.50 -17.33
N CYS A 3 4.73 20.13 -16.64
CA CYS A 3 4.64 20.05 -15.18
C CYS A 3 3.86 18.78 -14.78
N ARG A 4 4.37 17.60 -15.17
CA ARG A 4 4.02 16.36 -14.47
C ARG A 4 4.89 16.29 -13.23
N GLN A 5 4.55 17.07 -12.22
CA GLN A 5 5.01 16.76 -10.87
C GLN A 5 4.30 15.46 -10.49
N ALA A 6 4.94 14.34 -10.81
CA ALA A 6 4.60 13.04 -10.27
C ALA A 6 4.54 13.22 -8.77
N ARG A 7 3.31 13.26 -8.24
CA ARG A 7 3.07 13.41 -6.82
C ARG A 7 3.52 12.09 -6.20
N ARG A 8 4.80 12.04 -5.82
CA ARG A 8 5.41 11.06 -4.92
C ARG A 8 4.58 11.04 -3.65
N SER A 9 3.45 10.33 -3.65
CA SER A 9 2.72 10.01 -2.44
C SER A 9 3.52 8.91 -1.75
N LEU A 10 4.57 9.32 -1.05
CA LEU A 10 5.33 8.48 -0.13
C LEU A 10 4.44 8.21 1.08
N VAL A 11 3.53 7.27 0.95
CA VAL A 11 2.80 6.74 2.10
C VAL A 11 3.76 5.88 2.93
N VAL A 12 3.52 5.81 4.24
CA VAL A 12 4.33 5.05 5.19
C VAL A 12 3.56 3.81 5.61
N GLY A 13 4.21 2.65 5.57
CA GLY A 13 3.68 1.38 6.06
C GLY A 13 4.20 1.06 7.45
N LEU A 14 3.31 0.63 8.34
CA LEU A 14 3.61 0.04 9.64
C LEU A 14 3.68 -1.49 9.53
N TYR A 15 4.87 -2.04 9.74
CA TYR A 15 5.12 -3.49 9.74
C TYR A 15 5.33 -3.99 11.16
N ASP A 16 4.73 -5.14 11.49
CA ASP A 16 4.98 -5.82 12.76
C ASP A 16 6.29 -6.64 12.73
N ARG A 17 6.60 -7.27 13.87
CA ARG A 17 7.78 -8.13 14.04
C ARG A 17 7.82 -9.37 13.13
N GLN A 18 6.67 -9.76 12.59
CA GLN A 18 6.52 -10.90 11.68
C GLN A 18 6.64 -10.46 10.21
N GLY A 19 6.86 -9.17 9.95
CA GLY A 19 6.90 -8.60 8.61
C GLY A 19 5.51 -8.39 8.00
N VAL A 20 4.44 -8.41 8.81
CA VAL A 20 3.07 -8.18 8.35
C VAL A 20 2.79 -6.69 8.30
N LEU A 21 2.37 -6.20 7.13
CA LEU A 21 1.88 -4.84 6.97
C LEU A 21 0.54 -4.67 7.71
N ARG A 22 0.54 -3.90 8.79
CA ARG A 22 -0.65 -3.64 9.62
C ARG A 22 -1.45 -2.44 9.13
N PHE A 23 -0.76 -1.38 8.72
CA PHE A 23 -1.39 -0.13 8.35
C PHE A 23 -0.56 0.67 7.34
N VAL A 24 -1.25 1.49 6.52
CA VAL A 24 -0.63 2.41 5.57
C VAL A 24 -1.21 3.81 5.78
N GLY A 25 -0.36 4.76 6.15
CA GLY A 25 -0.73 6.15 6.40
C GLY A 25 -0.04 7.13 5.46
N SER A 26 -0.61 8.32 5.28
CA SER A 26 0.04 9.41 4.55
C SER A 26 1.17 10.08 5.34
N THR A 27 1.24 9.84 6.65
CA THR A 27 2.28 10.36 7.56
C THR A 27 2.71 9.29 8.55
N THR A 28 3.90 9.45 9.11
CA THR A 28 4.39 8.63 10.22
C THR A 28 3.46 8.71 11.43
N GLN A 29 2.96 9.91 11.75
CA GLN A 29 2.08 10.11 12.91
C GLN A 29 0.80 9.25 12.81
N ALA A 30 0.17 9.19 11.64
CA ALA A 30 -0.99 8.33 11.43
C ALA A 30 -0.71 6.85 11.71
N CYS A 31 0.53 6.38 11.47
CA CYS A 31 0.94 5.01 11.80
C CYS A 31 1.13 4.80 13.30
N LEU A 32 1.62 5.82 14.01
CA LEU A 32 1.79 5.79 15.47
C LEU A 32 0.43 5.84 16.17
N ASP A 33 -0.46 6.75 15.75
CA ASP A 33 -1.82 6.86 16.27
C ASP A 33 -2.59 5.54 16.07
N TYR A 34 -2.41 4.89 14.92
CA TYR A 34 -2.96 3.55 14.68
C TYR A 34 -2.39 2.51 15.65
N ALA A 35 -1.07 2.52 15.90
CA ALA A 35 -0.47 1.58 16.84
C ALA A 35 -0.96 1.78 18.27
N GLU A 36 -1.13 3.04 18.71
CA GLU A 36 -1.68 3.38 20.01
C GLU A 36 -3.13 2.90 20.16
N LEU A 37 -3.98 3.18 19.16
CA LEU A 37 -5.41 2.80 19.18
C LEU A 37 -5.62 1.29 19.33
N PHE A 38 -4.71 0.48 18.78
CA PHE A 38 -4.80 -0.98 18.79
C PHE A 38 -3.80 -1.65 19.74
N GLU A 39 -3.16 -0.88 20.62
CA GLU A 39 -2.17 -1.36 21.59
C GLU A 39 -1.04 -2.21 20.96
N ILE A 40 -0.61 -1.84 19.75
CA ILE A 40 0.45 -2.54 19.01
C ILE A 40 1.81 -2.08 19.55
N PRO A 41 2.66 -2.98 20.07
CA PRO A 41 3.98 -2.60 20.57
C PRO A 41 4.85 -2.04 19.43
N LEU A 42 5.30 -0.79 19.57
CA LEU A 42 6.12 -0.13 18.55
C LEU A 42 7.58 -0.60 18.52
N ALA A 43 8.12 -1.03 19.66
CA ALA A 43 9.53 -1.45 19.77
C ALA A 43 9.95 -2.53 18.76
N PRO A 44 9.14 -3.56 18.48
CA PRO A 44 9.45 -4.54 17.44
C PRO A 44 8.84 -4.23 16.07
N CYS A 45 8.22 -3.06 15.88
CA CYS A 45 7.63 -2.65 14.60
C CYS A 45 8.62 -1.82 13.77
N SER A 46 8.42 -1.81 12.46
CA SER A 46 9.21 -1.02 11.51
C SER A 46 8.32 -0.13 10.66
N LEU A 47 8.72 1.13 10.47
CA LEU A 47 8.07 2.06 9.56
C LEU A 47 8.87 2.14 8.26
N GLN A 48 8.21 1.95 7.13
CA GLN A 48 8.86 1.96 5.82
C GLN A 48 8.08 2.81 4.82
N SER A 49 8.79 3.61 4.01
CA SER A 49 8.17 4.32 2.89
C SER A 49 7.77 3.35 1.80
N LEU A 50 6.53 3.45 1.32
CA LEU A 50 6.03 2.62 0.24
C LEU A 50 6.22 3.30 -1.13
N PRO A 51 6.45 2.51 -2.19
CA PRO A 51 6.49 3.04 -3.54
C PRO A 51 5.13 3.58 -3.97
N GLU A 52 5.10 4.41 -5.01
CA GLU A 52 3.83 4.87 -5.59
C GLU A 52 2.96 3.67 -6.00
N PRO A 53 1.64 3.72 -5.72
CA PRO A 53 0.74 2.63 -6.08
C PRO A 53 0.74 2.45 -7.60
N GLY A 54 1.24 1.30 -8.05
CA GLY A 54 1.23 0.92 -9.46
C GLY A 54 -0.21 0.68 -9.93
N VAL A 55 -0.59 1.26 -11.06
CA VAL A 55 -1.87 0.96 -11.72
C VAL A 55 -1.78 -0.43 -12.36
N ILE A 56 -2.36 -1.45 -11.72
CA ILE A 56 -2.44 -2.79 -12.30
C ILE A 56 -3.50 -2.78 -13.40
N ARG A 57 -3.04 -2.81 -14.66
CA ARG A 57 -3.92 -2.95 -15.83
C ARG A 57 -4.31 -4.41 -16.01
N ILE A 58 -5.40 -4.83 -15.37
CA ILE A 58 -5.98 -6.16 -15.59
C ILE A 58 -6.59 -6.19 -17.00
N ARG A 59 -5.85 -6.74 -17.96
CA ARG A 59 -6.40 -7.07 -19.29
C ARG A 59 -7.31 -8.29 -19.12
N SER A 60 -8.61 -8.07 -18.96
CA SER A 60 -9.61 -9.14 -18.97
C SER A 60 -9.59 -9.84 -20.34
N ARG A 61 -8.86 -10.95 -20.42
CA ARG A 61 -8.86 -11.83 -21.59
C ARG A 61 -10.13 -12.69 -21.50
N ARG A 62 -11.27 -12.13 -21.92
CA ARG A 62 -12.49 -12.92 -22.16
C ARG A 62 -12.16 -13.98 -23.20
N ARG A 63 -11.97 -15.23 -22.78
CA ARG A 63 -11.98 -16.37 -23.69
C ARG A 63 -13.43 -16.51 -24.16
N LEU A 64 -13.73 -15.95 -25.33
CA LEU A 64 -14.94 -16.30 -26.07
C LEU A 64 -14.77 -17.76 -26.51
N GLY A 65 -15.33 -18.67 -25.71
CA GLY A 65 -15.52 -20.06 -26.10
C GLY A 65 -16.60 -20.11 -27.17
N VAL A 66 -16.19 -20.24 -28.42
CA VAL A 66 -17.06 -20.57 -29.55
C VAL A 66 -17.52 -22.02 -29.35
N HIS A 67 -18.74 -22.20 -28.85
CA HIS A 67 -19.45 -23.47 -28.96
C HIS A 67 -20.14 -23.47 -30.33
N SER A 68 -19.59 -24.23 -31.28
CA SER A 68 -20.32 -24.63 -32.50
C SER A 68 -21.16 -25.86 -32.19
N ASN A 69 -22.43 -25.84 -32.62
CA ASN A 69 -23.23 -27.02 -32.88
C ASN A 69 -23.69 -26.95 -34.33
#